data_AF-A0A1Q9W1H9-F1
#
_entry.id   AF-A0A1Q9W1H9-F1
#
_cell.length_a   1.000
_cell.length_b   1.000
_cell.length_c   1.000
_cell.angle_alpha   90.00
_cell.angle_beta   90.00
_cell.angle_gamma   90.00
#
_symmetry.space_group_name_H-M   'P 1'
#
loop_
_entity.id
_entity.type
_entity.pdbx_description
1 polymer ?
#
loop_
_entity_poly.entity_id
_entity_poly.type
_entity_poly.pdbx_seq_one_letter_code
_entity_poly.pdbx_strand_id
1 'polypeptide(L)'
;MSEGHDPRDHALAEVVVDLGAIDHNVRTLARVAAPAGVMAIVKADGYNHGMVDVARTALDAGAVALGVATLGEALALRDAGVTAPVTAWMWLPEPDQEDIAAACTAGVTLGVPSVRHLRSAVAASRAAVAAGSSPLTVGLMADTGLSRSGIEAARWDEAVSLATTAVREGVLTVSGVLSHLASADDPDSPVTDLQARRFVDAVQACRAAGLDVPVNHIANTPATLSRPDLRHEMVRPGVSVYGVYAVDPTVIPVGESGPVRLREAMTVRARVVTTRVVPAGEGVSYGHLWRAERDTRTAVVAMGYADGLPRSMSGRFGVTVNGVWFPQVGRVCMDQIVIDLGAADEEGPGASVRPGDWAVIFGAGGRSVEEIATAADTIAYEVLTLPRGRVRRRVLPVAPTAAEDSFAGMFDAASGTVEVSSADSMRALGRELGSRLRAGDVVVLTGALGAGKTTVTQGIAAGLGVKGRVQSPTFTIIREHRRGAEGRPGMLHMDAYRLLGDAAHDGGTGGTPPRSAVLDALESLDIDADLEDRVLVAEWGRGVVESLAPTRWIDIEIDRAGGDGPDSDSDGDYEDESPRQFHWRWSQG
;
A
#
# COMPACT_ATOMS: atom_id res chain seq x y z
N MET A 1 -21.92 -15.44 30.76
CA MET A 1 -22.86 -14.53 30.08
C MET A 1 -22.48 -14.55 28.62
N SER A 2 -23.33 -15.07 27.73
CA SER A 2 -23.02 -15.18 26.31
C SER A 2 -22.77 -13.79 25.74
N GLU A 3 -21.62 -13.60 25.08
CA GLU A 3 -21.38 -12.41 24.27
C GLU A 3 -22.56 -12.20 23.34
N GLY A 4 -23.16 -11.01 23.40
CA GLY A 4 -24.36 -10.67 22.65
C GLY A 4 -24.04 -10.68 21.16
N HIS A 5 -24.44 -11.74 20.47
CA HIS A 5 -24.44 -11.78 19.01
C HIS A 5 -25.39 -10.70 18.48
N ASP A 6 -24.86 -9.68 17.80
CA ASP A 6 -25.71 -8.66 17.16
C ASP A 6 -26.48 -9.35 16.02
N PRO A 7 -27.82 -9.42 16.06
CA PRO A 7 -28.60 -10.04 15.00
C PRO A 7 -28.43 -9.36 13.61
N ARG A 8 -27.79 -8.18 13.54
CA ARG A 8 -27.44 -7.47 12.30
C ARG A 8 -26.10 -7.90 11.69
N ASP A 9 -25.35 -8.77 12.38
CA ASP A 9 -24.00 -9.19 12.00
C ASP A 9 -23.97 -10.40 11.04
N HIS A 10 -25.15 -10.89 10.64
CA HIS A 10 -25.25 -11.95 9.63
C HIS A 10 -25.14 -11.38 8.21
N ALA A 11 -23.92 -11.35 7.66
CA ALA A 11 -23.72 -11.05 6.25
C ALA A 11 -24.20 -12.21 5.36
N LEU A 12 -25.22 -11.97 4.54
CA LEU A 12 -25.68 -12.91 3.51
C LEU A 12 -24.82 -12.88 2.25
N ALA A 13 -24.13 -11.78 1.99
CA ALA A 13 -23.15 -11.63 0.92
C ALA A 13 -21.97 -10.80 1.42
N GLU A 14 -20.75 -11.17 1.03
CA GLU A 14 -19.55 -10.44 1.37
C GLU A 14 -18.52 -10.38 0.24
N VAL A 15 -17.73 -9.30 0.29
CA VAL A 15 -16.46 -9.11 -0.41
C VAL A 15 -15.36 -9.31 0.61
N VAL A 16 -14.54 -10.33 0.43
CA VAL A 16 -13.34 -10.57 1.23
C VAL A 16 -12.15 -9.96 0.51
N VAL A 17 -11.41 -9.10 1.19
CA VAL A 17 -10.22 -8.43 0.64
C VAL A 17 -8.98 -8.96 1.35
N ASP A 18 -8.09 -9.61 0.62
CA ASP A 18 -6.81 -10.11 1.10
C ASP A 18 -5.71 -9.07 0.91
N LEU A 19 -5.32 -8.39 2.00
CA LEU A 19 -4.24 -7.42 1.94
C LEU A 19 -2.86 -8.08 1.72
N GLY A 20 -2.69 -9.36 2.07
CA GLY A 20 -1.48 -10.10 1.73
C GLY A 20 -1.30 -10.31 0.23
N ALA A 21 -2.41 -10.43 -0.51
CA ALA A 21 -2.38 -10.43 -1.97
C ALA A 21 -2.00 -9.03 -2.52
N ILE A 22 -2.54 -7.96 -1.95
CA ILE A 22 -2.17 -6.57 -2.30
C ILE A 22 -0.68 -6.32 -2.08
N ASP A 23 -0.15 -6.68 -0.90
CA ASP A 23 1.28 -6.54 -0.58
C ASP A 23 2.15 -7.28 -1.60
N HIS A 24 1.85 -8.57 -1.84
CA HIS A 24 2.57 -9.40 -2.83
C HIS A 24 2.55 -8.77 -4.23
N ASN A 25 1.39 -8.28 -4.67
CA ASN A 25 1.23 -7.68 -5.98
C ASN A 25 2.03 -6.39 -6.10
N VAL A 26 1.98 -5.51 -5.10
CA VAL A 26 2.69 -4.22 -5.12
C VAL A 26 4.20 -4.44 -5.09
N ARG A 27 4.73 -5.35 -4.25
CA ARG A 27 6.16 -5.73 -4.29
C ARG A 27 6.57 -6.27 -5.65
N THR A 28 5.72 -7.09 -6.26
CA THR A 28 5.95 -7.62 -7.61
C THR A 28 5.98 -6.50 -8.64
N LEU A 29 5.03 -5.55 -8.57
CA LEU A 29 4.95 -4.41 -9.48
C LEU A 29 6.14 -3.45 -9.29
N ALA A 30 6.59 -3.20 -8.06
CA ALA A 30 7.76 -2.39 -7.77
C ALA A 30 9.02 -3.00 -8.41
N ARG A 31 9.22 -4.30 -8.24
CA ARG A 31 10.31 -5.03 -8.89
C ARG A 31 10.22 -4.99 -10.42
N VAL A 32 9.01 -5.16 -10.98
CA VAL A 32 8.79 -5.09 -12.42
C VAL A 32 9.06 -3.67 -12.94
N ALA A 33 8.65 -2.63 -12.22
CA ALA A 33 8.78 -1.24 -12.66
C ALA A 33 10.19 -0.67 -12.51
N ALA A 34 11.02 -1.24 -11.63
CA ALA A 34 12.35 -0.74 -11.32
C ALA A 34 13.17 -0.42 -12.60
N PRO A 35 13.90 0.71 -12.61
CA PRO A 35 14.09 1.68 -11.51
C PRO A 35 12.95 2.70 -11.35
N ALA A 36 11.89 2.64 -12.16
CA ALA A 36 10.77 3.57 -12.03
C ALA A 36 9.95 3.32 -10.75
N GLY A 37 9.47 4.39 -10.13
CA GLY A 37 8.59 4.29 -8.96
C GLY A 37 7.20 3.74 -9.31
N VAL A 38 6.52 3.17 -8.32
CA VAL A 38 5.11 2.75 -8.46
C VAL A 38 4.19 3.74 -7.78
N MET A 39 3.27 4.34 -8.55
CA MET A 39 2.08 5.00 -8.02
C MET A 39 0.92 4.00 -8.01
N ALA A 40 0.53 3.51 -6.84
CA ALA A 40 -0.60 2.60 -6.72
C ALA A 40 -1.93 3.35 -6.92
N ILE A 41 -2.76 2.91 -7.87
CA ILE A 41 -4.04 3.56 -8.14
C ILE A 41 -5.15 3.00 -7.24
N VAL A 42 -5.69 3.84 -6.38
CA VAL A 42 -6.66 3.50 -5.32
C VAL A 42 -8.01 4.24 -5.44
N LYS A 43 -8.29 4.84 -6.61
CA LYS A 43 -9.60 5.44 -6.92
C LYS A 43 -10.76 4.44 -6.82
N ALA A 44 -11.98 4.96 -6.74
CA ALA A 44 -13.22 4.19 -6.62
C ALA A 44 -13.20 3.22 -5.43
N ASP A 45 -12.88 3.76 -4.25
CA ASP A 45 -12.71 3.00 -3.00
C ASP A 45 -11.70 1.83 -3.12
N GLY A 46 -10.55 2.08 -3.76
CA GLY A 46 -9.56 1.05 -4.04
C GLY A 46 -10.08 -0.03 -4.97
N TYR A 47 -10.75 0.36 -6.07
CA TYR A 47 -11.47 -0.58 -6.94
C TYR A 47 -12.43 -1.46 -6.12
N ASN A 48 -13.11 -0.85 -5.13
CA ASN A 48 -14.01 -1.48 -4.16
C ASN A 48 -13.35 -2.40 -3.10
N HIS A 49 -12.02 -2.42 -3.01
CA HIS A 49 -11.28 -3.21 -2.01
C HIS A 49 -11.10 -2.47 -0.68
N GLY A 50 -11.43 -1.18 -0.61
CA GLY A 50 -11.19 -0.34 0.57
C GLY A 50 -9.95 0.53 0.39
N MET A 51 -10.19 1.77 -0.03
CA MET A 51 -9.14 2.71 -0.43
C MET A 51 -8.06 2.91 0.65
N VAL A 52 -8.46 3.11 1.91
CA VAL A 52 -7.51 3.41 2.99
C VAL A 52 -6.62 2.21 3.33
N ASP A 53 -7.21 1.02 3.46
CA ASP A 53 -6.49 -0.19 3.82
C ASP A 53 -5.52 -0.60 2.68
N VAL A 54 -5.98 -0.52 1.44
CA VAL A 54 -5.15 -0.75 0.25
C VAL A 54 -4.04 0.28 0.13
N ALA A 55 -4.33 1.57 0.34
CA ALA A 55 -3.34 2.64 0.26
C ALA A 55 -2.19 2.42 1.23
N ARG A 56 -2.49 2.10 2.50
CA ARG A 56 -1.47 1.81 3.52
C ARG A 56 -0.65 0.58 3.14
N THR A 57 -1.31 -0.50 2.78
CA THR A 57 -0.66 -1.76 2.37
C THR A 57 0.25 -1.55 1.16
N ALA A 58 -0.20 -0.78 0.16
CA ALA A 58 0.59 -0.51 -1.03
C ALA A 58 1.85 0.32 -0.71
N LEU A 59 1.75 1.32 0.17
CA LEU A 59 2.90 2.11 0.59
C LEU A 59 3.92 1.25 1.37
N ASP A 60 3.44 0.41 2.30
CA ASP A 60 4.30 -0.50 3.07
C ASP A 60 4.98 -1.55 2.16
N ALA A 61 4.33 -1.91 1.04
CA ALA A 61 4.83 -2.84 0.04
C ALA A 61 5.77 -2.21 -1.03
N GLY A 62 6.07 -0.91 -0.92
CA GLY A 62 7.03 -0.22 -1.79
C GLY A 62 6.44 0.70 -2.87
N ALA A 63 5.12 0.97 -2.86
CA ALA A 63 4.59 2.08 -3.66
C ALA A 63 5.12 3.42 -3.13
N VAL A 64 5.61 4.28 -4.02
CA VAL A 64 6.18 5.59 -3.66
C VAL A 64 5.16 6.71 -3.68
N ALA A 65 4.00 6.47 -4.30
CA ALA A 65 2.91 7.43 -4.43
C ALA A 65 1.55 6.72 -4.57
N LEU A 66 0.48 7.49 -4.43
CA LEU A 66 -0.89 7.05 -4.66
C LEU A 66 -1.57 7.90 -5.71
N GLY A 67 -2.44 7.29 -6.51
CA GLY A 67 -3.27 8.00 -7.48
C GLY A 67 -4.76 7.74 -7.25
N VAL A 68 -5.54 8.80 -7.23
CA VAL A 68 -7.01 8.78 -7.11
C VAL A 68 -7.66 9.57 -8.24
N ALA A 69 -8.97 9.43 -8.42
CA ALA A 69 -9.67 10.20 -9.43
C ALA A 69 -9.94 11.61 -8.92
N THR A 70 -10.63 11.72 -7.79
CA THR A 70 -11.22 13.00 -7.34
C THR A 70 -10.43 13.65 -6.21
N LEU A 71 -10.61 14.95 -6.05
CA LEU A 71 -10.06 15.67 -4.90
C LEU A 71 -10.64 15.13 -3.57
N GLY A 72 -11.93 14.79 -3.54
CA GLY A 72 -12.57 14.19 -2.36
C GLY A 72 -11.91 12.86 -1.92
N GLU A 73 -11.51 12.01 -2.86
CA GLU A 73 -10.76 10.78 -2.55
C GLU A 73 -9.37 11.10 -1.97
N ALA A 74 -8.68 12.11 -2.51
CA ALA A 74 -7.37 12.51 -2.02
C ALA A 74 -7.43 13.09 -0.60
N LEU A 75 -8.43 13.93 -0.32
CA LEU A 75 -8.66 14.49 1.01
C LEU A 75 -9.04 13.39 2.01
N ALA A 76 -9.86 12.41 1.62
CA ALA A 76 -10.17 11.27 2.48
C ALA A 76 -8.94 10.44 2.85
N LEU A 77 -7.96 10.28 1.94
CA LEU A 77 -6.67 9.65 2.26
C LEU A 77 -5.86 10.49 3.27
N ARG A 78 -5.87 11.82 3.13
CA ARG A 78 -5.19 12.75 4.04
C ARG A 78 -5.83 12.72 5.43
N ASP A 79 -7.16 12.72 5.51
CA ASP A 79 -7.91 12.56 6.77
C ASP A 79 -7.62 11.22 7.45
N ALA A 80 -7.34 10.17 6.67
CA ALA A 80 -6.90 8.87 7.17
C ALA A 80 -5.40 8.82 7.57
N GLY A 81 -4.69 9.95 7.55
CA GLY A 81 -3.31 10.09 7.99
C GLY A 81 -2.25 9.67 6.96
N VAL A 82 -2.62 9.52 5.68
CA VAL A 82 -1.64 9.21 4.63
C VAL A 82 -0.79 10.45 4.33
N THR A 83 0.53 10.32 4.47
CA THR A 83 1.49 11.42 4.22
C THR A 83 2.28 11.28 2.91
N ALA A 84 2.23 10.12 2.25
CA ALA A 84 2.90 9.89 0.97
C ALA A 84 2.33 10.82 -0.14
N PRO A 85 3.04 11.03 -1.26
CA PRO A 85 2.50 11.77 -2.39
C PRO A 85 1.17 11.18 -2.89
N VAL A 86 0.15 12.05 -3.06
CA VAL A 86 -1.18 11.68 -3.59
C VAL A 86 -1.48 12.58 -4.77
N THR A 87 -1.84 11.99 -5.91
CA THR A 87 -2.25 12.72 -7.11
C THR A 87 -3.74 12.50 -7.40
N ALA A 88 -4.49 13.59 -7.60
CA ALA A 88 -5.88 13.59 -8.08
C ALA A 88 -5.99 14.35 -9.41
N TRP A 89 -6.83 13.90 -10.35
CA TRP A 89 -6.85 14.46 -11.72
C TRP A 89 -8.24 14.75 -12.28
N MET A 90 -9.29 14.57 -11.48
CA MET A 90 -10.68 14.89 -11.83
C MET A 90 -11.25 15.85 -10.80
N TRP A 91 -11.32 17.13 -11.18
CA TRP A 91 -11.76 18.23 -10.34
C TRP A 91 -12.32 19.35 -11.22
N LEU A 92 -13.19 20.21 -10.69
CA LEU A 92 -13.76 21.32 -11.44
C LEU A 92 -12.89 22.58 -11.32
N PRO A 93 -12.65 23.33 -12.41
CA PRO A 93 -11.84 24.55 -12.35
C PRO A 93 -12.54 25.72 -11.64
N GLU A 94 -13.84 25.62 -11.38
CA GLU A 94 -14.66 26.64 -10.72
C GLU A 94 -14.48 26.62 -9.19
N PRO A 95 -13.90 27.69 -8.56
CA PRO A 95 -13.62 27.71 -7.12
C PRO A 95 -14.86 27.66 -6.21
N ASP A 96 -16.04 27.99 -6.73
CA ASP A 96 -17.32 27.87 -6.02
C ASP A 96 -17.88 26.44 -6.06
N GLN A 97 -17.33 25.58 -6.92
CA GLN A 97 -17.73 24.18 -7.07
C GLN A 97 -16.68 23.19 -6.58
N GLU A 98 -15.43 23.64 -6.42
CA GLU A 98 -14.30 22.79 -6.02
C GLU A 98 -13.34 23.54 -5.08
N ASP A 99 -12.97 22.91 -3.97
CA ASP A 99 -12.05 23.49 -2.98
C ASP A 99 -10.57 23.20 -3.32
N ILE A 100 -10.06 23.88 -4.34
CA ILE A 100 -8.66 23.76 -4.76
C ILE A 100 -7.69 24.19 -3.63
N ALA A 101 -8.12 25.07 -2.72
CA ALA A 101 -7.31 25.53 -1.60
C ALA A 101 -7.08 24.41 -0.56
N ALA A 102 -8.08 23.54 -0.34
CA ALA A 102 -7.92 22.33 0.45
C ALA A 102 -6.85 21.40 -0.14
N ALA A 103 -6.78 21.27 -1.47
CA ALA A 103 -5.73 20.49 -2.14
C ALA A 103 -4.33 21.04 -1.83
N CYS A 104 -4.16 22.37 -1.86
CA CYS A 104 -2.90 23.03 -1.53
C CYS A 104 -2.51 22.80 -0.06
N THR A 105 -3.44 23.03 0.86
CA THR A 105 -3.20 22.85 2.31
C THR A 105 -2.86 21.40 2.66
N ALA A 106 -3.53 20.45 2.00
CA ALA A 106 -3.33 19.02 2.22
C ALA A 106 -2.14 18.44 1.44
N GLY A 107 -1.39 19.25 0.66
CA GLY A 107 -0.27 18.76 -0.15
C GLY A 107 -0.68 17.68 -1.15
N VAL A 108 -1.80 17.89 -1.84
CA VAL A 108 -2.27 17.02 -2.93
C VAL A 108 -1.72 17.55 -4.25
N THR A 109 -1.17 16.65 -5.08
CA THR A 109 -0.77 16.98 -6.44
C THR A 109 -1.98 16.96 -7.36
N LEU A 110 -2.22 18.03 -8.11
CA LEU A 110 -3.31 18.07 -9.09
C LEU A 110 -2.82 17.73 -10.50
N GLY A 111 -3.41 16.71 -11.12
CA GLY A 111 -3.36 16.52 -12.56
C GLY A 111 -4.17 17.61 -13.25
N VAL A 112 -3.57 18.34 -14.17
CA VAL A 112 -4.15 19.50 -14.85
C VAL A 112 -4.56 19.12 -16.28
N PRO A 113 -5.88 18.94 -16.55
CA PRO A 113 -6.36 18.43 -17.83
C PRO A 113 -6.65 19.52 -18.88
N SER A 114 -6.57 20.80 -18.55
CA SER A 114 -6.73 21.88 -19.53
C SER A 114 -6.08 23.19 -19.06
N VAL A 115 -5.90 24.14 -19.98
CA VAL A 115 -5.39 25.48 -19.63
C VAL A 115 -6.33 26.21 -18.65
N ARG A 116 -7.65 25.97 -18.72
CA ARG A 116 -8.62 26.52 -17.75
C ARG A 116 -8.33 26.01 -16.33
N HIS A 117 -8.06 24.72 -16.19
CA HIS A 117 -7.66 24.13 -14.91
C HIS A 117 -6.33 24.72 -14.45
N LEU A 118 -5.34 24.86 -15.33
CA LEU A 118 -4.06 25.44 -14.98
C LEU A 118 -4.21 26.87 -14.42
N ARG A 119 -5.00 27.72 -15.07
CA ARG A 119 -5.29 29.08 -14.57
C ARG A 119 -5.93 29.07 -13.19
N SER A 120 -6.85 28.14 -12.95
CA SER A 120 -7.58 28.03 -11.68
C SER A 120 -6.66 27.54 -10.56
N ALA A 121 -5.81 26.55 -10.85
CA ALA A 121 -4.77 26.08 -9.94
C ALA A 121 -3.77 27.19 -9.59
N VAL A 122 -3.32 27.99 -10.58
CA VAL A 122 -2.43 29.13 -10.34
C VAL A 122 -3.10 30.19 -9.47
N ALA A 123 -4.36 30.53 -9.72
CA ALA A 123 -5.09 31.52 -8.93
C ALA A 123 -5.27 31.08 -7.47
N ALA A 124 -5.70 29.83 -7.25
CA ALA A 124 -5.87 29.26 -5.92
C ALA A 124 -4.53 29.18 -5.17
N SER A 125 -3.48 28.69 -5.84
CA SER A 125 -2.15 28.57 -5.23
C SER A 125 -1.55 29.93 -4.89
N ARG A 126 -1.73 30.96 -5.74
CA ARG A 126 -1.28 32.32 -5.42
C ARG A 126 -1.94 32.87 -4.15
N ALA A 127 -3.24 32.62 -3.97
CA ALA A 127 -3.94 33.00 -2.74
C ALA A 127 -3.42 32.22 -1.52
N ALA A 128 -3.18 30.92 -1.65
CA ALA A 128 -2.67 30.08 -0.58
C ALA A 128 -1.23 30.45 -0.17
N VAL A 129 -0.35 30.72 -1.14
CA VAL A 129 1.03 31.20 -0.91
C VAL A 129 1.03 32.56 -0.21
N ALA A 130 0.15 33.47 -0.62
CA ALA A 130 -0.02 34.76 0.08
C ALA A 130 -0.51 34.58 1.53
N ALA A 131 -1.19 33.48 1.84
CA ALA A 131 -1.61 33.09 3.18
C ALA A 131 -0.58 32.22 3.94
N GLY A 132 0.62 32.00 3.38
CA GLY A 132 1.72 31.28 4.02
C GLY A 132 1.80 29.77 3.74
N SER A 133 1.01 29.25 2.79
CA SER A 133 1.12 27.86 2.35
C SER A 133 2.26 27.65 1.36
N SER A 134 2.72 26.40 1.20
CA SER A 134 3.63 26.04 0.11
C SER A 134 2.93 26.10 -1.25
N PRO A 135 3.68 26.30 -2.35
CA PRO A 135 3.11 26.30 -3.70
C PRO A 135 2.40 24.97 -4.02
N LEU A 136 1.26 25.06 -4.69
CA LEU A 136 0.54 23.89 -5.19
C LEU A 136 1.42 23.12 -6.19
N THR A 137 1.49 21.80 -6.00
CA THR A 137 2.15 20.89 -6.94
C THR A 137 1.16 20.42 -7.99
N VAL A 138 1.55 20.48 -9.27
CA VAL A 138 0.71 20.02 -10.39
C VAL A 138 1.48 19.11 -11.35
N GLY A 139 0.76 18.16 -11.93
CA GLY A 139 1.22 17.42 -13.11
C GLY A 139 0.47 17.91 -14.35
N LEU A 140 1.18 18.26 -15.42
CA LEU A 140 0.54 18.69 -16.67
C LEU A 140 0.08 17.46 -17.45
N MET A 141 -1.24 17.33 -17.67
CA MET A 141 -1.78 16.18 -18.41
C MET A 141 -1.72 16.46 -19.91
N ALA A 142 -0.89 15.75 -20.66
CA ALA A 142 -0.87 15.84 -22.11
C ALA A 142 -1.89 14.86 -22.71
N ASP A 143 -2.78 15.32 -23.60
CA ASP A 143 -3.55 14.41 -24.44
C ASP A 143 -2.68 13.93 -25.61
N THR A 144 -2.25 12.68 -25.53
CA THR A 144 -1.39 12.05 -26.54
C THR A 144 -2.19 11.27 -27.59
N GLY A 145 -3.51 11.20 -27.46
CA GLY A 145 -4.40 10.48 -28.39
C GLY A 145 -5.51 9.67 -27.74
N LEU A 146 -5.72 9.80 -26.42
CA LEU A 146 -6.88 9.17 -25.76
C LEU A 146 -8.14 10.01 -25.93
N SER A 147 -8.00 11.34 -26.14
CA SER A 147 -9.12 12.26 -26.41
C SER A 147 -10.24 12.22 -25.37
N ARG A 148 -9.84 12.11 -24.09
CA ARG A 148 -10.75 12.06 -22.93
C ARG A 148 -10.56 13.23 -21.98
N SER A 149 -9.34 13.36 -21.48
CA SER A 149 -8.92 14.37 -20.50
C SER A 149 -7.43 14.61 -20.72
N GLY A 150 -7.00 15.86 -20.70
CA GLY A 150 -5.64 16.26 -21.06
C GLY A 150 -5.63 17.51 -21.94
N ILE A 151 -4.57 18.29 -21.81
CA ILE A 151 -4.30 19.47 -22.61
C ILE A 151 -4.01 18.99 -24.04
N GLU A 152 -4.83 19.45 -24.97
CA GLU A 152 -4.67 19.17 -26.39
C GLU A 152 -3.36 19.76 -26.94
N ALA A 153 -2.78 19.11 -27.94
CA ALA A 153 -1.51 19.52 -28.55
C ALA A 153 -1.53 21.00 -29.01
N ALA A 154 -2.66 21.48 -29.55
CA ALA A 154 -2.82 22.86 -29.99
C ALA A 154 -2.75 23.91 -28.86
N ARG A 155 -2.87 23.48 -27.59
CA ARG A 155 -2.83 24.34 -26.40
C ARG A 155 -1.65 24.02 -25.48
N TRP A 156 -0.78 23.09 -25.88
CA TRP A 156 0.34 22.65 -25.05
C TRP A 156 1.32 23.79 -24.80
N ASP A 157 1.73 24.53 -25.83
CA ASP A 157 2.66 25.66 -25.69
C ASP A 157 2.12 26.77 -24.77
N GLU A 158 0.81 27.03 -24.81
CA GLU A 158 0.17 27.97 -23.90
C GLU A 158 0.20 27.47 -22.45
N ALA A 159 -0.09 26.18 -22.23
CA ALA A 159 -0.03 25.59 -20.91
C ALA A 159 1.40 25.63 -20.34
N VAL A 160 2.40 25.28 -21.15
CA VAL A 160 3.82 25.32 -20.77
C VAL A 160 4.23 26.75 -20.43
N SER A 161 3.89 27.73 -21.27
CA SER A 161 4.21 29.14 -21.01
C SER A 161 3.58 29.67 -19.71
N LEU A 162 2.32 29.31 -19.45
CA LEU A 162 1.63 29.66 -18.22
C LEU A 162 2.27 28.99 -16.99
N ALA A 163 2.59 27.71 -17.08
CA ALA A 163 3.25 26.95 -16.01
C ALA A 163 4.65 27.51 -15.70
N THR A 164 5.47 27.80 -16.71
CA THR A 164 6.79 28.42 -16.55
C THR A 164 6.70 29.75 -15.82
N THR A 165 5.72 30.59 -16.18
CA THR A 165 5.49 31.88 -15.49
C THR A 165 5.13 31.66 -14.02
N ALA A 166 4.18 30.76 -13.74
CA ALA A 166 3.73 30.46 -12.38
C ALA A 166 4.84 29.86 -11.49
N VAL A 167 5.71 29.02 -12.06
CA VAL A 167 6.89 28.47 -11.35
C VAL A 167 7.89 29.58 -11.01
N ARG A 168 8.17 30.50 -11.95
CA ARG A 168 9.07 31.65 -11.71
C ARG A 168 8.53 32.61 -10.65
N GLU A 169 7.22 32.76 -10.57
CA GLU A 169 6.54 33.54 -9.52
C GLU A 169 6.54 32.83 -8.16
N GLY A 170 6.98 31.57 -8.08
CA GLY A 170 6.96 30.78 -6.85
C GLY A 170 5.55 30.41 -6.38
N VAL A 171 4.56 30.42 -7.28
CA VAL A 171 3.17 30.07 -6.95
C VAL A 171 2.79 28.67 -7.39
N LEU A 172 3.67 27.94 -8.06
CA LEU A 172 3.37 26.60 -8.54
C LEU A 172 4.65 25.75 -8.62
N THR A 173 4.51 24.45 -8.37
CA THR A 173 5.55 23.45 -8.64
C THR A 173 5.01 22.48 -9.70
N VAL A 174 5.78 22.22 -10.76
CA VAL A 174 5.40 21.22 -11.77
C VAL A 174 6.12 19.91 -11.46
N SER A 175 5.38 18.87 -11.04
CA SER A 175 5.96 17.56 -10.73
C SER A 175 6.41 16.80 -11.98
N GLY A 176 5.70 16.99 -13.11
CA GLY A 176 6.02 16.34 -14.37
C GLY A 176 4.87 16.37 -15.37
N VAL A 177 5.06 15.67 -16.48
CA VAL A 177 4.04 15.43 -17.50
C VAL A 177 3.41 14.06 -17.27
N LEU A 178 2.10 13.97 -17.39
CA LEU A 178 1.38 12.71 -17.35
C LEU A 178 0.45 12.54 -18.55
N SER A 179 0.28 11.30 -19.01
CA SER A 179 -0.69 10.96 -20.05
C SER A 179 -1.28 9.58 -19.78
N HIS A 180 -2.16 9.09 -20.65
CA HIS A 180 -2.78 7.78 -20.48
C HIS A 180 -2.96 7.07 -21.82
N LEU A 181 -2.56 5.80 -21.86
CA LEU A 181 -2.57 4.97 -23.07
C LEU A 181 -3.98 4.46 -23.37
N ALA A 182 -4.32 4.40 -24.66
CA ALA A 182 -5.61 3.95 -25.15
C ALA A 182 -5.68 2.43 -25.38
N SER A 183 -4.57 1.82 -25.80
CA SER A 183 -4.56 0.42 -26.28
C SER A 183 -3.30 -0.33 -25.82
N ALA A 184 -2.88 -0.11 -24.58
CA ALA A 184 -1.69 -0.76 -24.03
C ALA A 184 -1.90 -2.25 -23.72
N ASP A 185 -3.15 -2.69 -23.65
CA ASP A 185 -3.61 -4.07 -23.53
C ASP A 185 -3.55 -4.85 -24.85
N ASP A 186 -3.35 -4.16 -25.97
CA ASP A 186 -3.03 -4.71 -27.28
C ASP A 186 -1.54 -4.46 -27.60
N PRO A 187 -0.66 -5.46 -27.44
CA PRO A 187 0.78 -5.32 -27.65
C PRO A 187 1.16 -4.89 -29.07
N ASP A 188 0.32 -5.19 -30.06
CA ASP A 188 0.58 -4.91 -31.47
C ASP A 188 0.02 -3.55 -31.92
N SER A 189 -0.63 -2.81 -31.01
CA SER A 189 -1.29 -1.56 -31.36
C SER A 189 -0.29 -0.43 -31.68
N PRO A 190 -0.26 0.10 -32.92
CA PRO A 190 0.62 1.22 -33.29
C PRO A 190 0.22 2.54 -32.60
N VAL A 191 -0.98 2.57 -32.00
CA VAL A 191 -1.48 3.72 -31.23
C VAL A 191 -0.60 3.96 -30.01
N THR A 192 -0.19 2.91 -29.31
CA THR A 192 0.65 3.00 -28.11
C THR A 192 2.00 3.66 -28.43
N ASP A 193 2.64 3.29 -29.54
CA ASP A 193 3.91 3.90 -29.96
C ASP A 193 3.75 5.36 -30.41
N LEU A 194 2.62 5.69 -31.04
CA LEU A 194 2.31 7.08 -31.39
C LEU A 194 2.11 7.94 -30.12
N GLN A 195 1.40 7.41 -29.12
CA GLN A 195 1.22 8.09 -27.84
C GLN A 195 2.56 8.27 -27.11
N ALA A 196 3.42 7.25 -27.13
CA ALA A 196 4.75 7.32 -26.54
C ALA A 196 5.60 8.45 -27.13
N ARG A 197 5.66 8.57 -28.47
CA ARG A 197 6.38 9.67 -29.14
C ARG A 197 5.85 11.04 -28.74
N ARG A 198 4.52 11.23 -28.81
CA ARG A 198 3.87 12.49 -28.41
C ARG A 198 4.11 12.85 -26.95
N PHE A 199 4.18 11.84 -26.08
CA PHE A 199 4.49 12.04 -24.67
C PHE A 199 5.90 12.56 -24.46
N VAL A 200 6.90 11.95 -25.14
CA VAL A 200 8.28 12.43 -25.12
C VAL A 200 8.36 13.87 -25.64
N ASP A 201 7.70 14.19 -26.75
CA ASP A 201 7.67 15.56 -27.30
C ASP A 201 7.10 16.56 -26.28
N ALA A 202 6.02 16.19 -25.59
CA ALA A 202 5.39 17.02 -24.55
C ALA A 202 6.34 17.28 -23.35
N VAL A 203 7.06 16.25 -22.89
CA VAL A 203 8.09 16.37 -21.84
C VAL A 203 9.23 17.28 -22.29
N GLN A 204 9.72 17.11 -23.52
CA GLN A 204 10.81 17.93 -24.05
C GLN A 204 10.41 19.39 -24.23
N ALA A 205 9.16 19.68 -24.62
CA ALA A 205 8.64 21.04 -24.68
C ALA A 205 8.65 21.72 -23.30
N CYS A 206 8.28 21.01 -22.23
CA CYS A 206 8.39 21.53 -20.86
C CYS A 206 9.85 21.84 -20.49
N ARG A 207 10.77 20.91 -20.74
CA ARG A 207 12.20 21.07 -20.43
C ARG A 207 12.84 22.22 -21.21
N ALA A 208 12.53 22.35 -22.50
CA ALA A 208 12.99 23.46 -23.34
C ALA A 208 12.51 24.84 -22.85
N ALA A 209 11.35 24.89 -22.19
CA ALA A 209 10.82 26.10 -21.55
C ALA A 209 11.39 26.36 -20.13
N GLY A 210 12.32 25.52 -19.67
CA GLY A 210 12.98 25.66 -18.37
C GLY A 210 12.21 25.08 -17.18
N LEU A 211 11.23 24.19 -17.43
CA LEU A 211 10.59 23.39 -16.37
C LEU A 211 11.40 22.12 -16.11
N ASP A 212 11.59 21.77 -14.84
CA ASP A 212 12.37 20.59 -14.43
C ASP A 212 11.67 19.25 -14.75
N VAL A 213 10.36 19.16 -14.48
CA VAL A 213 9.50 17.98 -14.73
C VAL A 213 10.15 16.65 -14.30
N PRO A 214 10.47 16.47 -12.99
CA PRO A 214 11.27 15.34 -12.50
C PRO A 214 10.55 13.99 -12.51
N VAL A 215 9.21 13.95 -12.52
CA VAL A 215 8.44 12.69 -12.42
C VAL A 215 7.40 12.61 -13.54
N ASN A 216 7.75 12.00 -14.67
CA ASN A 216 6.87 11.82 -15.82
C ASN A 216 6.32 10.40 -15.86
N HIS A 217 5.05 10.26 -16.23
CA HIS A 217 4.38 8.96 -16.17
C HIS A 217 3.25 8.78 -17.19
N ILE A 218 3.32 7.69 -17.97
CA ILE A 218 2.30 7.33 -18.98
C ILE A 218 1.81 5.88 -18.85
N ALA A 219 2.64 4.95 -18.37
CA ALA A 219 2.29 3.54 -18.24
C ALA A 219 1.16 3.30 -17.24
N ASN A 220 0.05 2.75 -17.73
CA ASN A 220 -1.00 2.12 -16.94
C ASN A 220 -0.66 0.63 -16.69
N THR A 221 -1.58 -0.15 -16.11
CA THR A 221 -1.35 -1.59 -15.82
C THR A 221 -0.74 -2.36 -17.01
N PRO A 222 -1.36 -2.39 -18.20
CA PRO A 222 -0.84 -3.21 -19.29
C PRO A 222 0.59 -2.82 -19.69
N ALA A 223 0.85 -1.51 -19.87
CA ALA A 223 2.18 -1.03 -20.21
C ALA A 223 3.22 -1.21 -19.08
N THR A 224 2.80 -1.19 -17.81
CA THR A 224 3.69 -1.49 -16.68
C THR A 224 4.26 -2.91 -16.81
N LEU A 225 3.42 -3.85 -17.26
CA LEU A 225 3.77 -5.26 -17.38
C LEU A 225 4.48 -5.58 -18.71
N SER A 226 4.03 -5.01 -19.83
CA SER A 226 4.48 -5.41 -21.18
C SER A 226 5.41 -4.42 -21.89
N ARG A 227 5.51 -3.16 -21.43
CA ARG A 227 6.23 -2.08 -22.13
C ARG A 227 7.28 -1.38 -21.25
N PRO A 228 8.45 -2.02 -21.01
CA PRO A 228 9.52 -1.44 -20.20
C PRO A 228 10.01 -0.07 -20.70
N ASP A 229 9.92 0.19 -21.99
CA ASP A 229 10.27 1.46 -22.64
C ASP A 229 9.37 2.64 -22.23
N LEU A 230 8.18 2.37 -21.67
CA LEU A 230 7.20 3.40 -21.29
C LEU A 230 7.14 3.68 -19.78
N ARG A 231 8.09 3.15 -19.00
CA ARG A 231 8.09 3.29 -17.54
C ARG A 231 8.39 4.71 -17.07
N HIS A 232 9.24 5.44 -17.80
CA HIS A 232 9.74 6.76 -17.40
C HIS A 232 10.18 6.77 -15.93
N GLU A 233 9.89 7.83 -15.17
CA GLU A 233 10.25 7.92 -13.76
C GLU A 233 9.23 7.25 -12.85
N MET A 234 7.98 7.05 -13.30
CA MET A 234 6.95 6.41 -12.49
C MET A 234 5.88 5.70 -13.34
N VAL A 235 5.41 4.55 -12.87
CA VAL A 235 4.30 3.79 -13.46
C VAL A 235 3.02 3.92 -12.62
N ARG A 236 1.86 3.71 -13.24
CA ARG A 236 0.53 3.83 -12.59
C ARG A 236 -0.31 2.56 -12.69
N PRO A 237 0.13 1.42 -12.13
CA PRO A 237 -0.68 0.22 -12.09
C PRO A 237 -1.92 0.43 -11.20
N GLY A 238 -3.07 0.04 -11.73
CA GLY A 238 -4.33 0.04 -11.01
C GLY A 238 -4.80 -1.37 -10.77
N VAL A 239 -5.43 -1.98 -11.78
CA VAL A 239 -6.06 -3.30 -11.60
C VAL A 239 -5.07 -4.41 -11.19
N SER A 240 -3.79 -4.29 -11.54
CA SER A 240 -2.75 -5.24 -11.09
C SER A 240 -2.39 -5.15 -9.63
N VAL A 241 -2.61 -4.00 -8.98
CA VAL A 241 -2.50 -3.92 -7.52
C VAL A 241 -3.44 -4.95 -6.88
N TYR A 242 -4.58 -5.20 -7.51
CA TYR A 242 -5.64 -6.10 -7.07
C TYR A 242 -5.58 -7.50 -7.68
N GLY A 243 -4.52 -7.82 -8.43
CA GLY A 243 -4.25 -9.17 -8.91
C GLY A 243 -4.57 -9.47 -10.37
N VAL A 244 -5.00 -8.47 -11.14
CA VAL A 244 -5.43 -8.65 -12.54
C VAL A 244 -4.36 -8.15 -13.51
N TYR A 245 -4.06 -8.93 -14.55
CA TYR A 245 -3.02 -8.59 -15.54
C TYR A 245 -3.48 -7.51 -16.53
N ALA A 246 -4.73 -7.56 -17.00
CA ALA A 246 -5.29 -6.70 -18.06
C ALA A 246 -4.46 -6.65 -19.36
N VAL A 247 -3.65 -7.67 -19.59
CA VAL A 247 -2.96 -8.01 -20.83
C VAL A 247 -2.76 -9.52 -20.81
N ASP A 248 -2.58 -10.15 -21.97
CA ASP A 248 -2.23 -11.57 -22.02
C ASP A 248 -0.93 -11.84 -21.22
N PRO A 249 -0.95 -12.69 -20.18
CA PRO A 249 0.26 -12.96 -19.39
C PRO A 249 1.42 -13.54 -20.20
N THR A 250 1.15 -14.16 -21.37
CA THR A 250 2.17 -14.74 -22.24
C THR A 250 3.04 -13.69 -22.95
N VAL A 251 2.56 -12.45 -23.08
CA VAL A 251 3.32 -11.35 -23.68
C VAL A 251 4.13 -10.55 -22.67
N ILE A 252 4.02 -10.88 -21.38
CA ILE A 252 4.78 -10.22 -20.31
C ILE A 252 6.23 -10.72 -20.36
N PRO A 253 7.24 -9.83 -20.52
CA PRO A 253 8.64 -10.22 -20.51
C PRO A 253 9.01 -10.98 -19.23
N VAL A 254 9.63 -12.14 -19.38
CA VAL A 254 10.15 -12.91 -18.25
C VAL A 254 11.46 -12.29 -17.80
N GLY A 255 11.46 -11.67 -16.62
CA GLY A 255 12.66 -11.12 -16.00
C GLY A 255 13.51 -12.18 -15.30
N GLU A 256 14.63 -11.76 -14.72
CA GLU A 256 15.57 -12.64 -13.99
C GLU A 256 14.90 -13.36 -12.81
N SER A 257 13.93 -12.72 -12.15
CA SER A 257 13.15 -13.31 -11.06
C SER A 257 12.02 -14.24 -11.54
N GLY A 258 11.96 -14.56 -12.83
CA GLY A 258 10.96 -15.42 -13.44
C GLY A 258 9.68 -14.69 -13.87
N PRO A 259 8.61 -15.44 -14.21
CA PRO A 259 7.37 -14.87 -14.72
C PRO A 259 6.65 -14.05 -13.65
N VAL A 260 5.99 -12.96 -14.07
CA VAL A 260 5.15 -12.16 -13.18
C VAL A 260 3.97 -13.01 -12.71
N ARG A 261 3.79 -13.10 -11.39
CA ARG A 261 2.68 -13.82 -10.77
C ARG A 261 1.90 -12.88 -9.85
N LEU A 262 0.72 -12.48 -10.28
CA LEU A 262 -0.23 -11.71 -9.49
C LEU A 262 -1.19 -12.64 -8.74
N ARG A 263 -1.76 -12.15 -7.64
CA ARG A 263 -2.73 -12.82 -6.79
C ARG A 263 -4.00 -11.98 -6.70
N GLU A 264 -5.15 -12.55 -7.07
CA GLU A 264 -6.44 -11.87 -6.90
C GLU A 264 -6.69 -11.56 -5.42
N ALA A 265 -6.94 -10.29 -5.10
CA ALA A 265 -7.15 -9.85 -3.73
C ALA A 265 -8.61 -9.90 -3.27
N MET A 266 -9.57 -10.02 -4.20
CA MET A 266 -11.00 -10.02 -3.89
C MET A 266 -11.60 -11.42 -4.03
N THR A 267 -12.38 -11.83 -3.02
CA THR A 267 -13.30 -12.97 -3.11
C THR A 267 -14.73 -12.51 -2.84
N VAL A 268 -15.63 -12.73 -3.79
CA VAL A 268 -17.06 -12.42 -3.63
C VAL A 268 -17.82 -13.70 -3.37
N ARG A 269 -18.56 -13.74 -2.26
CA ARG A 269 -19.34 -14.92 -1.86
C ARG A 269 -20.66 -14.56 -1.21
N ALA A 270 -21.64 -15.45 -1.35
CA ALA A 270 -22.96 -15.29 -0.76
C ALA A 270 -23.49 -16.60 -0.18
N ARG A 271 -24.37 -16.52 0.80
CA ARG A 271 -24.91 -17.67 1.51
C ARG A 271 -25.96 -18.37 0.64
N VAL A 272 -25.95 -19.71 0.69
CA VAL A 272 -27.07 -20.52 0.27
C VAL A 272 -28.22 -20.30 1.26
N VAL A 273 -29.39 -19.92 0.76
CA VAL A 273 -30.58 -19.60 1.57
C VAL A 273 -31.46 -20.82 1.76
N THR A 274 -31.70 -21.56 0.69
CA THR A 274 -32.56 -22.74 0.70
C THR A 274 -32.19 -23.67 -0.44
N THR A 275 -32.51 -24.95 -0.27
CA THR A 275 -32.38 -25.97 -1.31
C THR A 275 -33.73 -26.61 -1.56
N ARG A 276 -34.04 -26.98 -2.80
CA ARG A 276 -35.27 -27.71 -3.13
C ARG A 276 -35.09 -28.66 -4.30
N VAL A 277 -35.92 -29.69 -4.35
CA VAL A 277 -36.07 -30.52 -5.55
C VAL A 277 -37.04 -29.84 -6.51
N VAL A 278 -36.67 -29.79 -7.78
CA VAL A 278 -37.45 -29.29 -8.92
C VAL A 278 -37.71 -30.48 -9.84
N PRO A 279 -38.97 -30.90 -10.02
CA PRO A 279 -39.34 -32.00 -10.91
C PRO A 279 -38.97 -31.75 -12.37
N ALA A 280 -38.75 -32.83 -13.11
CA ALA A 280 -38.55 -32.77 -14.56
C ALA A 280 -39.67 -31.99 -15.26
N GLY A 281 -39.30 -31.09 -16.17
CA GLY A 281 -40.19 -30.22 -16.95
C GLY A 281 -40.51 -28.87 -16.29
N GLU A 282 -40.27 -28.69 -14.98
CA GLU A 282 -40.54 -27.43 -14.29
C GLU A 282 -39.54 -26.34 -14.64
N GLY A 283 -40.02 -25.09 -14.71
CA GLY A 283 -39.21 -23.93 -15.04
C GLY A 283 -38.65 -23.22 -13.80
N VAL A 284 -37.44 -22.68 -13.89
CA VAL A 284 -36.77 -21.98 -12.79
C VAL A 284 -36.60 -20.49 -13.10
N SER A 285 -36.84 -19.65 -12.09
CA SER A 285 -36.73 -18.18 -12.16
C SER A 285 -37.69 -17.53 -13.17
N TYR A 286 -37.59 -16.20 -13.31
CA TYR A 286 -38.48 -15.40 -14.15
C TYR A 286 -38.43 -15.79 -15.62
N GLY A 287 -39.61 -15.93 -16.23
CA GLY A 287 -39.77 -16.28 -17.63
C GLY A 287 -39.40 -17.73 -17.98
N HIS A 288 -38.98 -18.53 -16.99
CA HIS A 288 -38.66 -19.95 -17.16
C HIS A 288 -37.72 -20.23 -18.34
N LEU A 289 -36.66 -19.42 -18.46
CA LEU A 289 -35.64 -19.57 -19.50
C LEU A 289 -34.84 -20.87 -19.38
N TRP A 290 -34.87 -21.47 -18.19
CA TRP A 290 -34.31 -22.79 -17.92
C TRP A 290 -35.40 -23.70 -17.38
N ARG A 291 -35.40 -24.97 -17.80
CA ARG A 291 -36.31 -26.01 -17.34
C ARG A 291 -35.52 -27.25 -16.95
N ALA A 292 -35.95 -27.91 -15.89
CA ALA A 292 -35.30 -29.12 -15.41
C ALA A 292 -35.52 -30.26 -16.42
N GLU A 293 -34.44 -30.88 -16.91
CA GLU A 293 -34.54 -32.04 -17.81
C GLU A 293 -34.88 -33.34 -17.05
N ARG A 294 -34.64 -33.33 -15.75
CA ARG A 294 -34.84 -34.43 -14.80
C ARG A 294 -35.17 -33.84 -13.43
N ASP A 295 -35.61 -34.67 -12.49
CA ASP A 295 -35.71 -34.26 -11.10
C ASP A 295 -34.32 -33.83 -10.60
N THR A 296 -34.18 -32.53 -10.32
CA THR A 296 -32.90 -31.90 -9.97
C THR A 296 -33.03 -31.19 -8.63
N ARG A 297 -31.93 -31.11 -7.89
CA ARG A 297 -31.84 -30.27 -6.71
C ARG A 297 -31.33 -28.90 -7.13
N THR A 298 -31.92 -27.84 -6.59
CA THR A 298 -31.47 -26.46 -6.81
C THR A 298 -31.19 -25.78 -5.47
N ALA A 299 -30.37 -24.73 -5.51
CA ALA A 299 -30.12 -23.87 -4.35
C ALA A 299 -30.36 -22.40 -4.70
N VAL A 300 -30.88 -21.64 -3.76
CA VAL A 300 -30.97 -20.17 -3.85
C VAL A 300 -29.75 -19.57 -3.17
N VAL A 301 -29.05 -18.65 -3.85
CA VAL A 301 -27.89 -17.92 -3.32
C VAL A 301 -28.26 -16.44 -3.17
N ALA A 302 -27.97 -15.85 -2.01
CA ALA A 302 -28.42 -14.52 -1.58
C ALA A 302 -27.62 -13.35 -2.20
N MET A 303 -27.50 -13.32 -3.52
CA MET A 303 -26.90 -12.19 -4.24
C MET A 303 -27.55 -12.01 -5.60
N GLY A 304 -27.95 -10.78 -5.93
CA GLY A 304 -28.53 -10.44 -7.22
C GLY A 304 -27.96 -9.15 -7.82
N TYR A 305 -28.66 -8.59 -8.81
CA TYR A 305 -28.18 -7.41 -9.52
C TYR A 305 -28.22 -6.11 -8.72
N ALA A 306 -29.03 -6.02 -7.65
CA ALA A 306 -28.98 -4.90 -6.73
C ALA A 306 -27.70 -4.92 -5.88
N ASP A 307 -27.11 -6.10 -5.70
CA ASP A 307 -25.91 -6.34 -4.90
C ASP A 307 -24.63 -6.30 -5.76
N GLY A 308 -24.76 -6.18 -7.08
CA GLY A 308 -23.64 -6.03 -8.01
C GLY A 308 -23.52 -7.10 -9.08
N LEU A 309 -24.33 -8.16 -9.06
CA LEU A 309 -24.20 -9.24 -10.04
C LEU A 309 -24.83 -8.85 -11.40
N PRO A 310 -24.09 -8.77 -12.52
CA PRO A 310 -24.65 -8.37 -13.81
C PRO A 310 -25.81 -9.25 -14.24
N ARG A 311 -26.98 -8.68 -14.53
CA ARG A 311 -28.11 -9.47 -15.02
C ARG A 311 -27.83 -10.11 -16.39
N SER A 312 -26.96 -9.48 -17.19
CA SER A 312 -26.54 -9.95 -18.52
C SER A 312 -25.95 -11.37 -18.47
N MET A 313 -25.30 -11.76 -17.38
CA MET A 313 -24.64 -13.08 -17.26
C MET A 313 -25.58 -14.26 -16.97
N SER A 314 -26.90 -14.03 -16.93
CA SER A 314 -27.90 -15.08 -16.66
C SER A 314 -27.68 -16.33 -17.53
N GLY A 315 -27.45 -17.48 -16.90
CA GLY A 315 -27.21 -18.78 -17.54
C GLY A 315 -25.81 -18.96 -18.15
N ARG A 316 -24.88 -18.03 -17.93
CA ARG A 316 -23.53 -18.03 -18.55
C ARG A 316 -22.39 -18.20 -17.54
N PHE A 317 -22.71 -18.47 -16.28
CA PHE A 317 -21.72 -18.64 -15.21
C PHE A 317 -22.17 -19.69 -14.18
N GLY A 318 -21.35 -19.90 -13.15
CA GLY A 318 -21.68 -20.72 -12.00
C GLY A 318 -20.93 -20.24 -10.76
N VAL A 319 -21.13 -20.94 -9.66
CA VAL A 319 -20.54 -20.64 -8.35
C VAL A 319 -19.89 -21.88 -7.78
N THR A 320 -18.94 -21.71 -6.86
CA THR A 320 -18.32 -22.84 -6.15
C THR A 320 -18.86 -22.94 -4.74
N VAL A 321 -19.40 -24.11 -4.37
CA VAL A 321 -19.91 -24.42 -3.03
C VAL A 321 -19.20 -25.67 -2.53
N ASN A 322 -18.60 -25.62 -1.34
CA ASN A 322 -17.86 -26.75 -0.75
C ASN A 322 -16.82 -27.37 -1.70
N GLY A 323 -16.15 -26.54 -2.50
CA GLY A 323 -15.13 -26.97 -3.48
C GLY A 323 -15.67 -27.54 -4.79
N VAL A 324 -17.00 -27.58 -4.99
CA VAL A 324 -17.64 -28.07 -6.21
C VAL A 324 -18.31 -26.92 -6.96
N TRP A 325 -18.09 -26.89 -8.28
CA TRP A 325 -18.69 -25.88 -9.16
C TRP A 325 -20.11 -26.28 -9.59
N PHE A 326 -21.05 -25.34 -9.49
CA PHE A 326 -22.45 -25.51 -9.87
C PHE A 326 -22.91 -24.39 -10.81
N PRO A 327 -23.56 -24.70 -11.93
CA PRO A 327 -24.02 -23.69 -12.88
C PRO A 327 -25.17 -22.87 -12.31
N GLN A 328 -25.20 -21.57 -12.64
CA GLN A 328 -26.36 -20.73 -12.40
C GLN A 328 -27.43 -21.00 -13.46
N VAL A 329 -28.67 -21.21 -13.02
CA VAL A 329 -29.81 -21.54 -13.89
C VAL A 329 -30.94 -20.51 -13.79
N GLY A 330 -31.57 -20.23 -14.93
CA GLY A 330 -32.59 -19.18 -15.06
C GLY A 330 -31.99 -17.78 -15.01
N ARG A 331 -32.79 -16.78 -14.62
CA ARG A 331 -32.34 -15.38 -14.57
C ARG A 331 -31.69 -15.01 -13.24
N VAL A 332 -30.69 -14.15 -13.30
CA VAL A 332 -30.24 -13.35 -12.16
C VAL A 332 -31.37 -12.39 -11.76
N CYS A 333 -31.80 -12.46 -10.50
CA CYS A 333 -32.86 -11.62 -9.92
C CYS A 333 -32.26 -10.44 -9.15
N MET A 334 -33.13 -9.61 -8.56
CA MET A 334 -32.70 -8.39 -7.88
C MET A 334 -31.78 -8.68 -6.68
N ASP A 335 -32.06 -9.75 -5.97
CA ASP A 335 -31.50 -10.08 -4.66
C ASP A 335 -30.95 -11.51 -4.55
N GLN A 336 -31.11 -12.31 -5.60
CA GLN A 336 -30.74 -13.73 -5.56
C GLN A 336 -30.51 -14.34 -6.94
N ILE A 337 -29.83 -15.47 -6.95
CA ILE A 337 -29.70 -16.39 -8.08
C ILE A 337 -30.11 -17.81 -7.68
N VAL A 338 -30.38 -18.64 -8.67
CA VAL A 338 -30.61 -20.09 -8.47
C VAL A 338 -29.49 -20.86 -9.15
N ILE A 339 -28.92 -21.85 -8.46
CA ILE A 339 -27.91 -22.76 -8.99
C ILE A 339 -28.48 -24.17 -9.07
N ASP A 340 -28.08 -24.93 -10.09
CA ASP A 340 -28.43 -26.34 -10.23
C ASP A 340 -27.38 -27.21 -9.54
N LEU A 341 -27.83 -27.98 -8.55
CA LEU A 341 -26.99 -28.88 -7.75
C LEU A 341 -26.91 -30.30 -8.36
N GLY A 342 -27.57 -30.52 -9.49
CA GLY A 342 -27.62 -31.81 -10.17
C GLY A 342 -28.71 -32.72 -9.61
N ALA A 343 -28.58 -34.02 -9.89
CA ALA A 343 -29.58 -35.05 -9.62
C ALA A 343 -30.22 -34.91 -8.24
N ALA A 344 -31.52 -35.13 -8.14
CA ALA A 344 -32.21 -35.24 -6.84
C ALA A 344 -31.95 -36.61 -6.16
N ASP A 345 -30.72 -37.11 -6.16
CA ASP A 345 -30.28 -38.28 -5.41
C ASP A 345 -29.47 -37.88 -4.15
N GLU A 346 -29.21 -38.84 -3.26
CA GLU A 346 -28.46 -38.61 -2.02
C GLU A 346 -26.94 -38.73 -2.18
N GLU A 347 -26.46 -39.19 -3.35
CA GLU A 347 -25.05 -39.52 -3.59
C GLU A 347 -24.30 -38.45 -4.39
N GLY A 348 -25.00 -37.57 -5.11
CA GLY A 348 -24.40 -36.51 -5.90
C GLY A 348 -23.71 -35.42 -5.07
N PRO A 349 -22.76 -34.66 -5.66
CA PRO A 349 -22.01 -33.61 -4.93
C PRO A 349 -22.92 -32.51 -4.37
N GLY A 350 -24.05 -32.25 -5.05
CA GLY A 350 -25.09 -31.33 -4.61
C GLY A 350 -25.82 -31.76 -3.34
N ALA A 351 -25.78 -33.04 -2.99
CA ALA A 351 -26.40 -33.58 -1.77
C ALA A 351 -25.68 -33.12 -0.50
N SER A 352 -24.46 -32.55 -0.59
CA SER A 352 -23.73 -31.96 0.53
C SER A 352 -24.09 -30.51 0.83
N VAL A 353 -24.70 -29.80 -0.12
CA VAL A 353 -24.98 -28.35 -0.01
C VAL A 353 -26.13 -28.09 0.98
N ARG A 354 -25.92 -27.18 1.93
CA ARG A 354 -26.89 -26.82 2.98
C ARG A 354 -27.16 -25.31 3.02
N PRO A 355 -28.34 -24.88 3.48
CA PRO A 355 -28.56 -23.50 3.88
C PRO A 355 -27.48 -23.04 4.85
N GLY A 356 -26.93 -21.86 4.61
CA GLY A 356 -25.78 -21.33 5.32
C GLY A 356 -24.44 -21.62 4.66
N ASP A 357 -24.30 -22.53 3.71
CA ASP A 357 -23.02 -22.71 3.01
C ASP A 357 -22.65 -21.46 2.20
N TRP A 358 -21.35 -21.21 2.04
CA TRP A 358 -20.86 -20.12 1.19
C TRP A 358 -20.77 -20.59 -0.27
N ALA A 359 -21.44 -19.87 -1.15
CA ALA A 359 -21.25 -19.95 -2.60
C ALA A 359 -20.29 -18.84 -3.03
N VAL A 360 -19.09 -19.23 -3.48
CA VAL A 360 -18.08 -18.34 -4.04
C VAL A 360 -18.47 -18.02 -5.47
N ILE A 361 -18.75 -16.74 -5.74
CA ILE A 361 -19.05 -16.22 -7.08
C ILE A 361 -17.74 -16.13 -7.88
N PHE A 362 -16.71 -15.50 -7.32
CA PHE A 362 -15.34 -15.46 -7.85
C PHE A 362 -14.31 -15.21 -6.75
N GLY A 363 -13.03 -15.43 -7.07
CA GLY A 363 -11.88 -15.27 -6.19
C GLY A 363 -11.43 -16.58 -5.55
N ALA A 364 -10.84 -16.50 -4.35
CA ALA A 364 -10.23 -17.64 -3.68
C ALA A 364 -11.23 -18.79 -3.45
N GLY A 365 -10.86 -19.99 -3.92
CA GLY A 365 -11.72 -21.18 -3.86
C GLY A 365 -12.84 -21.21 -4.89
N GLY A 366 -12.86 -20.28 -5.85
CA GLY A 366 -13.80 -20.23 -6.96
C GLY A 366 -13.11 -20.01 -8.31
N ARG A 367 -13.85 -19.39 -9.24
CA ARG A 367 -13.34 -18.97 -10.56
C ARG A 367 -12.70 -17.58 -10.48
N SER A 368 -11.87 -17.23 -11.47
CA SER A 368 -11.24 -15.91 -11.55
C SER A 368 -12.25 -14.82 -11.88
N VAL A 369 -11.89 -13.57 -11.62
CA VAL A 369 -12.72 -12.41 -11.96
C VAL A 369 -12.88 -12.24 -13.48
N GLU A 370 -11.89 -12.64 -14.27
CA GLU A 370 -11.95 -12.61 -15.74
C GLU A 370 -12.98 -13.58 -16.31
N GLU A 371 -13.20 -14.74 -15.68
CA GLU A 371 -14.28 -15.66 -16.08
C GLU A 371 -15.65 -14.98 -15.91
N ILE A 372 -15.84 -14.24 -14.82
CA ILE A 372 -17.08 -13.47 -14.59
C ILE A 372 -17.21 -12.32 -15.59
N ALA A 373 -16.12 -11.61 -15.88
CA ALA A 373 -16.10 -10.53 -16.86
C ALA A 373 -16.50 -11.04 -18.25
N THR A 374 -15.95 -12.19 -18.67
CA THR A 374 -16.29 -12.87 -19.92
C THR A 374 -17.78 -13.27 -19.95
N ALA A 375 -18.28 -13.86 -18.87
CA ALA A 375 -19.70 -14.24 -18.77
C ALA A 375 -20.65 -13.03 -18.78
N ALA A 376 -20.18 -11.86 -18.33
CA ALA A 376 -20.94 -10.62 -18.33
C ALA A 376 -20.79 -9.79 -19.61
N ASP A 377 -19.89 -10.18 -20.52
CA ASP A 377 -19.48 -9.42 -21.72
C ASP A 377 -18.88 -8.04 -21.36
N THR A 378 -17.93 -8.05 -20.43
CA THR A 378 -17.24 -6.85 -19.92
C THR A 378 -15.80 -7.17 -19.50
N ILE A 379 -15.17 -6.25 -18.78
CA ILE A 379 -13.81 -6.32 -18.26
C ILE A 379 -13.79 -6.50 -16.73
N ALA A 380 -12.73 -7.12 -16.22
CA ALA A 380 -12.53 -7.34 -14.78
C ALA A 380 -12.62 -6.06 -13.93
N TYR A 381 -12.23 -4.91 -14.50
CA TYR A 381 -12.36 -3.60 -13.85
C TYR A 381 -13.79 -3.29 -13.42
N GLU A 382 -14.77 -3.58 -14.29
CA GLU A 382 -16.18 -3.36 -13.97
C GLU A 382 -16.61 -4.36 -12.90
N VAL A 383 -16.27 -5.64 -13.07
CA VAL A 383 -16.65 -6.70 -12.11
C VAL A 383 -16.18 -6.40 -10.69
N LEU A 384 -14.93 -5.97 -10.51
CA LEU A 384 -14.38 -5.63 -9.19
C LEU A 384 -15.11 -4.44 -8.54
N THR A 385 -15.59 -3.49 -9.34
CA THR A 385 -16.24 -2.26 -8.86
C THR A 385 -17.76 -2.38 -8.68
N LEU A 386 -18.35 -3.51 -9.05
CA LEU A 386 -19.80 -3.70 -8.97
C LEU A 386 -20.38 -4.06 -7.59
N PRO A 387 -19.73 -4.86 -6.72
CA PRO A 387 -20.31 -5.26 -5.44
C PRO A 387 -20.76 -4.07 -4.59
N ARG A 388 -22.01 -4.06 -4.15
CA ARG A 388 -22.63 -2.89 -3.49
C ARG A 388 -23.86 -3.30 -2.68
N GLY A 389 -24.56 -2.32 -2.12
CA GLY A 389 -25.86 -2.54 -1.48
C GLY A 389 -25.72 -3.39 -0.22
N ARG A 390 -26.15 -4.66 -0.30
CA ARG A 390 -26.17 -5.56 0.87
C ARG A 390 -24.85 -6.32 1.09
N VAL A 391 -23.92 -6.23 0.13
CA VAL A 391 -22.62 -6.90 0.23
C VAL A 391 -21.76 -6.19 1.27
N ARG A 392 -21.32 -6.92 2.31
CA ARG A 392 -20.41 -6.38 3.32
C ARG A 392 -18.95 -6.61 2.93
N ARG A 393 -18.08 -5.64 3.17
CA ARG A 393 -16.64 -5.84 3.03
C ARG A 393 -16.06 -6.43 4.31
N ARG A 394 -15.21 -7.45 4.16
CA ARG A 394 -14.41 -8.06 5.22
C ARG A 394 -12.94 -8.06 4.80
N VAL A 395 -12.09 -7.37 5.56
CA VAL A 395 -10.66 -7.25 5.26
C VAL A 395 -9.89 -8.34 6.00
N LEU A 396 -9.07 -9.09 5.28
CA LEU A 396 -8.05 -9.97 5.84
C LEU A 396 -6.75 -9.17 5.90
N PRO A 397 -6.16 -8.98 7.09
CA PRO A 397 -4.89 -8.26 7.20
C PRO A 397 -3.78 -9.02 6.50
N VAL A 398 -2.70 -8.31 6.15
CA VAL A 398 -1.45 -8.95 5.71
C VAL A 398 -1.06 -9.94 6.81
N ALA A 399 -1.06 -11.23 6.49
CA ALA A 399 -0.53 -12.22 7.41
C ALA A 399 0.92 -11.84 7.70
N PRO A 400 1.37 -11.89 8.97
CA PRO A 400 2.80 -11.75 9.25
C PRO A 400 3.51 -12.73 8.31
N THR A 401 4.42 -12.22 7.49
CA THR A 401 5.13 -12.99 6.47
C THR A 401 5.70 -14.25 7.13
N ALA A 402 5.18 -15.41 6.74
CA ALA A 402 5.70 -16.70 7.16
C ALA A 402 6.97 -17.00 6.36
N ALA A 403 8.03 -16.21 6.60
CA ALA A 403 9.43 -16.47 6.24
C ALA A 403 10.30 -15.25 6.61
N GLU A 404 10.40 -14.91 7.88
CA GLU A 404 11.53 -14.14 8.44
C GLU A 404 11.81 -14.74 9.83
N ASP A 405 13.08 -14.91 10.16
CA ASP A 405 13.55 -15.76 11.26
C ASP A 405 12.73 -15.62 12.56
N SER A 406 12.27 -16.75 13.10
CA SER A 406 11.69 -16.75 14.45
C SER A 406 12.80 -16.47 15.46
N PHE A 407 12.93 -15.21 15.88
CA PHE A 407 13.85 -14.80 16.95
C PHE A 407 13.33 -15.16 18.36
N ALA A 408 12.20 -15.86 18.48
CA ALA A 408 11.59 -16.21 19.75
C ALA A 408 12.60 -16.87 20.71
N GLY A 409 12.83 -16.25 21.87
CA GLY A 409 13.77 -16.76 22.88
C GLY A 409 15.24 -16.47 22.61
N MET A 410 15.59 -15.77 21.53
CA MET A 410 16.98 -15.44 21.21
C MET A 410 17.65 -14.62 22.32
N PHE A 411 16.94 -13.63 22.86
CA PHE A 411 17.45 -12.77 23.94
C PHE A 411 17.39 -13.40 25.34
N ASP A 412 17.01 -14.69 25.46
CA ASP A 412 17.16 -15.45 26.71
C ASP A 412 18.63 -15.79 27.01
N ALA A 413 19.46 -15.86 25.97
CA ALA A 413 20.91 -16.01 26.13
C ALA A 413 21.55 -14.68 26.59
N ALA A 414 22.51 -14.78 27.52
CA ALA A 414 23.27 -13.63 28.03
C ALA A 414 24.04 -12.87 26.95
N SER A 415 24.40 -13.54 25.85
CA SER A 415 24.99 -12.92 24.65
C SER A 415 24.77 -13.81 23.44
N GLY A 416 24.85 -13.24 22.24
CA GLY A 416 24.82 -14.02 21.00
C GLY A 416 25.05 -13.19 19.75
N THR A 417 24.94 -13.86 18.61
CA THR A 417 25.13 -13.26 17.29
C THR A 417 24.04 -13.76 16.33
N VAL A 418 23.52 -12.89 15.47
CA VAL A 418 22.58 -13.27 14.40
C VAL A 418 22.80 -12.45 13.14
N GLU A 419 22.70 -13.10 11.98
CA GLU A 419 22.69 -12.41 10.69
C GLU A 419 21.25 -12.07 10.31
N VAL A 420 21.02 -10.84 9.85
CA VAL A 420 19.70 -10.31 9.52
C VAL A 420 19.78 -9.66 8.15
N SER A 421 19.00 -10.14 7.18
CA SER A 421 19.13 -9.79 5.76
C SER A 421 18.15 -8.72 5.27
N SER A 422 17.20 -8.28 6.09
CA SER A 422 16.18 -7.30 5.68
C SER A 422 15.84 -6.32 6.80
N ALA A 423 15.36 -5.13 6.43
CA ALA A 423 14.85 -4.15 7.38
C ALA A 423 13.63 -4.67 8.17
N ASP A 424 12.82 -5.52 7.56
CA ASP A 424 11.67 -6.16 8.24
C ASP A 424 12.12 -7.19 9.27
N SER A 425 13.16 -7.97 8.96
CA SER A 425 13.79 -8.88 9.92
C SER A 425 14.47 -8.12 11.07
N MET A 426 15.06 -6.93 10.81
CA MET A 426 15.59 -6.05 11.86
C MET A 426 14.47 -5.55 12.78
N ARG A 427 13.30 -5.18 12.22
CA ARG A 427 12.12 -4.80 13.01
C ARG A 427 11.56 -5.99 13.79
N ALA A 428 11.60 -7.20 13.23
CA ALA A 428 11.17 -8.43 13.90
C ALA A 428 12.09 -8.78 15.08
N LEU A 429 13.42 -8.69 14.88
CA LEU A 429 14.41 -8.85 15.95
C LEU A 429 14.20 -7.82 17.06
N GLY A 430 14.02 -6.55 16.69
CA GLY A 430 13.69 -5.48 17.64
C GLY A 430 12.39 -5.74 18.40
N ARG A 431 11.35 -6.28 17.73
CA ARG A 431 10.07 -6.61 18.35
C ARG A 431 10.20 -7.72 19.39
N GLU A 432 10.99 -8.77 19.10
CA GLU A 432 11.30 -9.80 20.09
C GLU A 432 12.00 -9.19 21.30
N LEU A 433 13.04 -8.39 21.09
CA LEU A 433 13.74 -7.71 22.20
C LEU A 433 12.78 -6.86 23.02
N GLY A 434 12.00 -5.99 22.37
CA GLY A 434 11.02 -5.13 23.01
C GLY A 434 9.98 -5.90 23.83
N SER A 435 9.66 -7.13 23.45
CA SER A 435 8.74 -7.98 24.22
C SER A 435 9.31 -8.42 25.58
N ARG A 436 10.64 -8.39 25.75
CA ARG A 436 11.38 -8.84 26.94
C ARG A 436 11.81 -7.71 27.87
N LEU A 437 11.77 -6.48 27.39
CA LEU A 437 12.20 -5.29 28.14
C LEU A 437 11.18 -4.94 29.24
N ARG A 438 11.71 -4.41 30.34
CA ARG A 438 10.97 -3.99 31.53
C ARG A 438 11.31 -2.53 31.84
N ALA A 439 10.46 -1.86 32.62
CA ALA A 439 10.80 -0.54 33.13
C ALA A 439 12.17 -0.58 33.84
N GLY A 440 13.03 0.39 33.55
CA GLY A 440 14.40 0.45 34.06
C GLY A 440 15.44 -0.33 33.25
N ASP A 441 15.06 -1.01 32.16
CA ASP A 441 16.03 -1.57 31.22
C ASP A 441 16.60 -0.48 30.29
N VAL A 442 17.89 -0.57 29.99
CA VAL A 442 18.58 0.30 29.02
C VAL A 442 19.07 -0.53 27.82
N VAL A 443 18.78 -0.06 26.60
CA VAL A 443 19.25 -0.64 25.33
C VAL A 443 20.25 0.30 24.70
N VAL A 444 21.47 -0.18 24.48
CA VAL A 444 22.54 0.55 23.80
C VAL A 444 22.66 0.01 22.38
N LEU A 445 22.47 0.87 21.37
CA LEU A 445 22.61 0.51 19.96
C LEU A 445 23.87 1.15 19.38
N THR A 446 24.82 0.32 18.96
CA THR A 446 26.11 0.73 18.38
C THR A 446 26.24 0.20 16.96
N GLY A 447 26.89 0.98 16.08
CA GLY A 447 27.15 0.62 14.69
C GLY A 447 27.28 1.86 13.82
N ALA A 448 27.86 1.73 12.62
CA ALA A 448 28.13 2.86 11.72
C ALA A 448 26.86 3.67 11.35
N LEU A 449 27.05 4.86 10.77
CA LEU A 449 25.95 5.65 10.22
C LEU A 449 25.18 4.83 9.17
N GLY A 450 23.86 4.80 9.28
CA GLY A 450 23.02 3.97 8.41
C GLY A 450 23.10 2.45 8.68
N ALA A 451 23.68 1.98 9.79
CA ALA A 451 23.64 0.56 10.18
C ALA A 451 22.22 0.04 10.48
N GLY A 452 21.25 0.94 10.65
CA GLY A 452 19.82 0.62 10.87
C GLY A 452 19.40 0.57 12.35
N LYS A 453 20.12 1.27 13.23
CA LYS A 453 19.77 1.44 14.65
C LYS A 453 18.32 1.89 14.86
N THR A 454 17.90 2.97 14.18
CA THR A 454 16.51 3.45 14.24
C THR A 454 15.49 2.41 13.75
N THR A 455 15.84 1.58 12.75
CA THR A 455 14.98 0.49 12.28
C THR A 455 14.73 -0.55 13.37
N VAL A 456 15.76 -0.88 14.16
CA VAL A 456 15.64 -1.77 15.33
C VAL A 456 14.82 -1.10 16.42
N THR A 457 15.02 0.19 16.68
CA THR A 457 14.22 0.96 17.66
C THR A 457 12.73 0.98 17.31
N GLN A 458 12.37 1.07 16.02
CA GLN A 458 10.98 0.91 15.56
C GLN A 458 10.42 -0.47 15.92
N GLY A 459 11.22 -1.52 15.77
CA GLY A 459 10.89 -2.88 16.22
C GLY A 459 10.66 -2.96 17.73
N ILE A 460 11.59 -2.42 18.52
CA ILE A 460 11.51 -2.39 20.00
C ILE A 460 10.24 -1.69 20.46
N ALA A 461 9.94 -0.53 19.88
CA ALA A 461 8.73 0.23 20.16
C ALA A 461 7.45 -0.58 19.89
N ALA A 462 7.40 -1.31 18.77
CA ALA A 462 6.30 -2.22 18.46
C ALA A 462 6.22 -3.38 19.47
N GLY A 463 7.37 -3.93 19.88
CA GLY A 463 7.47 -4.99 20.89
C GLY A 463 6.97 -4.55 22.27
N LEU A 464 7.24 -3.31 22.66
CA LEU A 464 6.73 -2.66 23.87
C LEU A 464 5.25 -2.25 23.75
N GLY A 465 4.76 -2.05 22.53
CA GLY A 465 3.40 -1.57 22.26
C GLY A 465 3.23 -0.08 22.58
N VAL A 466 4.26 0.75 22.38
CA VAL A 466 4.14 2.22 22.54
C VAL A 466 3.38 2.83 21.35
N LYS A 467 2.71 3.96 21.59
CA LYS A 467 1.89 4.64 20.57
C LYS A 467 2.69 5.67 19.77
N GLY A 468 2.37 5.81 18.49
CA GLY A 468 2.94 6.83 17.60
C GLY A 468 4.10 6.33 16.74
N ARG A 469 4.54 7.18 15.79
CA ARG A 469 5.63 6.85 14.87
C ARG A 469 6.99 7.07 15.55
N VAL A 470 7.89 6.10 15.43
CA VAL A 470 9.28 6.22 15.87
C VAL A 470 10.14 6.66 14.69
N GLN A 471 10.82 7.79 14.88
CA GLN A 471 11.79 8.35 13.94
C GLN A 471 13.07 8.63 14.73
N SER A 472 14.21 8.62 14.06
CA SER A 472 15.48 9.03 14.68
C SER A 472 15.31 10.43 15.29
N PRO A 473 15.67 10.63 16.56
CA PRO A 473 15.51 11.90 17.23
C PRO A 473 16.70 12.81 16.88
N THR A 474 17.06 12.89 15.58
CA THR A 474 18.28 13.54 15.06
C THR A 474 18.41 15.03 15.44
N PHE A 475 17.29 15.71 15.72
CA PHE A 475 17.23 17.13 16.10
C PHE A 475 16.79 17.38 17.56
N THR A 476 16.49 16.32 18.31
CA THR A 476 15.97 16.37 19.68
C THR A 476 16.70 15.30 20.48
N ILE A 477 17.54 15.66 21.44
CA ILE A 477 18.41 14.69 22.16
C ILE A 477 17.62 13.45 22.64
N ILE A 478 16.40 13.65 23.17
CA ILE A 478 15.48 12.59 23.61
C ILE A 478 14.08 12.82 23.05
N ARG A 479 13.41 11.74 22.62
CA ARG A 479 11.97 11.68 22.36
C ARG A 479 11.28 10.73 23.32
N GLU A 480 10.13 11.17 23.85
CA GLU A 480 9.28 10.35 24.70
C GLU A 480 8.17 9.68 23.88
N HIS A 481 8.02 8.36 24.05
CA HIS A 481 6.95 7.56 23.47
C HIS A 481 6.06 6.99 24.57
N ARG A 482 4.79 7.43 24.56
CA ARG A 482 3.80 7.06 25.58
C ARG A 482 3.40 5.58 25.49
N ARG A 483 3.14 5.01 26.67
CA ARG A 483 2.61 3.65 26.86
C ARG A 483 1.32 3.44 26.06
N GLY A 484 1.21 2.29 25.38
CA GLY A 484 0.02 1.95 24.60
C GLY A 484 -0.94 0.98 25.27
N ALA A 485 -0.43 -0.14 25.81
CA ALA A 485 -1.21 -1.19 26.49
C ALA A 485 -1.05 -1.14 28.01
N GLU A 486 -2.09 -1.57 28.75
CA GLU A 486 -2.08 -1.61 30.21
C GLU A 486 -1.00 -2.60 30.71
N GLY A 487 -0.10 -2.15 31.59
CA GLY A 487 0.94 -2.99 32.20
C GLY A 487 2.29 -3.09 31.46
N ARG A 488 2.52 -2.34 30.38
CA ARG A 488 3.82 -2.29 29.66
C ARG A 488 4.51 -0.92 29.81
N PRO A 489 5.86 -0.86 29.84
CA PRO A 489 6.58 0.39 30.06
C PRO A 489 6.51 1.33 28.85
N GLY A 490 6.76 2.62 29.09
CA GLY A 490 6.96 3.61 28.02
C GLY A 490 8.35 3.47 27.40
N MET A 491 8.68 4.30 26.42
CA MET A 491 10.01 4.30 25.81
C MET A 491 10.56 5.72 25.70
N LEU A 492 11.80 5.91 26.14
CA LEU A 492 12.64 7.06 25.81
C LEU A 492 13.56 6.66 24.66
N HIS A 493 13.55 7.42 23.57
CA HIS A 493 14.44 7.22 22.44
C HIS A 493 15.45 8.37 22.40
N MET A 494 16.72 8.04 22.59
CA MET A 494 17.82 9.00 22.64
C MET A 494 18.80 8.79 21.48
N ASP A 495 19.32 9.89 20.94
CA ASP A 495 20.47 9.88 20.04
C ASP A 495 21.65 10.61 20.70
N ALA A 496 22.64 9.82 21.16
CA ALA A 496 23.79 10.33 21.89
C ALA A 496 24.94 10.80 20.99
N TYR A 497 24.82 10.65 19.65
CA TYR A 497 25.88 11.02 18.71
C TYR A 497 26.32 12.48 18.88
N ARG A 498 25.35 13.39 19.08
CA ARG A 498 25.62 14.83 19.26
C ARG A 498 26.17 15.21 20.64
N LEU A 499 25.96 14.37 21.65
CA LEU A 499 26.53 14.58 22.99
C LEU A 499 28.00 14.14 23.04
N LEU A 500 28.38 13.14 22.24
CA LEU A 500 29.68 12.49 22.31
C LEU A 500 30.68 12.92 21.23
N GLY A 501 30.20 13.36 20.06
CA GLY A 501 31.04 13.78 18.93
C GLY A 501 31.83 12.63 18.28
N ASP A 502 32.53 12.94 17.18
CA ASP A 502 33.18 11.95 16.31
C ASP A 502 34.33 11.16 16.97
N ALA A 503 34.99 11.75 17.97
CA ALA A 503 36.20 11.18 18.58
C ALA A 503 35.95 9.97 19.51
N ALA A 504 34.72 9.77 19.99
CA ALA A 504 34.37 8.59 20.80
C ALA A 504 34.23 7.30 19.97
N HIS A 505 34.17 7.40 18.64
CA HIS A 505 33.80 6.29 17.76
C HIS A 505 34.92 5.84 16.80
N ASP A 506 35.79 6.76 16.33
CA ASP A 506 36.82 6.42 15.31
C ASP A 506 38.28 6.71 15.73
N GLY A 507 38.56 7.02 17.00
CA GLY A 507 39.93 7.29 17.46
C GLY A 507 40.59 8.56 16.88
N GLY A 508 39.80 9.45 16.26
CA GLY A 508 40.24 10.71 15.66
C GLY A 508 40.42 11.88 16.65
N THR A 509 41.19 12.88 16.25
CA THR A 509 41.78 13.97 17.06
C THR A 509 40.88 15.19 17.33
N GLY A 510 39.56 15.06 17.16
CA GLY A 510 38.59 16.10 17.54
C GLY A 510 38.33 16.10 19.05
N GLY A 511 38.20 17.27 19.68
CA GLY A 511 38.06 17.37 21.14
C GLY A 511 36.79 16.69 21.67
N THR A 512 36.92 15.47 22.20
CA THR A 512 35.86 14.80 22.95
C THR A 512 35.51 15.62 24.19
N PRO A 513 34.24 15.93 24.48
CA PRO A 513 33.88 16.44 25.78
C PRO A 513 34.34 15.43 26.85
N PRO A 514 34.98 15.86 27.95
CA PRO A 514 35.40 14.95 29.00
C PRO A 514 34.17 14.20 29.53
N ARG A 515 34.33 12.90 29.84
CA ARG A 515 33.24 12.01 30.31
C ARG A 515 32.38 12.64 31.41
N SER A 516 32.98 13.43 32.31
CA SER A 516 32.27 14.17 33.34
C SER A 516 31.25 15.17 32.79
N ALA A 517 31.57 15.91 31.72
CA ALA A 517 30.66 16.90 31.13
C ALA A 517 29.46 16.23 30.42
N VAL A 518 29.65 15.03 29.87
CA VAL A 518 28.54 14.26 29.29
C VAL A 518 27.63 13.71 30.40
N LEU A 519 28.21 13.23 31.49
CA LEU A 519 27.45 12.78 32.67
C LEU A 519 26.66 13.94 33.30
N ASP A 520 27.28 15.12 33.47
CA ASP A 520 26.60 16.32 33.98
C ASP A 520 25.41 16.73 33.07
N ALA A 521 25.56 16.59 31.75
CA ALA A 521 24.50 16.88 30.79
C ALA A 521 23.34 15.86 30.91
N LEU A 522 23.64 14.58 31.13
CA LEU A 522 22.62 13.55 31.35
C LEU A 522 21.92 13.71 32.71
N GLU A 523 22.66 14.05 33.77
CA GLU A 523 22.07 14.38 35.08
C GLU A 523 21.11 15.58 34.98
N SER A 524 21.43 16.58 34.14
CA SER A 524 20.54 17.74 33.93
C SER A 524 19.22 17.39 33.21
N LEU A 525 19.14 16.22 32.58
CA LEU A 525 17.95 15.74 31.84
C LEU A 525 17.02 14.88 32.71
N ASP A 526 17.39 14.58 33.96
CA ASP A 526 16.58 13.82 34.94
C ASP A 526 16.07 12.45 34.41
N ILE A 527 16.88 11.81 33.57
CA ILE A 527 16.51 10.56 32.87
C ILE A 527 16.27 9.41 33.86
N ASP A 528 17.00 9.40 34.98
CA ASP A 528 16.90 8.35 35.99
C ASP A 528 15.51 8.31 36.65
N ALA A 529 14.88 9.47 36.86
CA ALA A 529 13.52 9.55 37.40
C ALA A 529 12.46 9.04 36.41
N ASP A 530 12.70 9.21 35.11
CA ASP A 530 11.80 8.74 34.05
C ASP A 530 11.91 7.23 33.78
N LEU A 531 12.97 6.57 34.25
CA LEU A 531 13.20 5.13 34.03
C LEU A 531 12.37 4.22 34.93
N GLU A 532 11.76 4.73 36.01
CA GLU A 532 10.86 3.93 36.87
C GLU A 532 9.71 3.26 36.10
N ASP A 533 9.35 3.87 34.97
CA ASP A 533 8.15 3.58 34.22
C ASP A 533 8.43 3.40 32.70
N ARG A 534 9.69 3.49 32.28
CA ARG A 534 10.11 3.45 30.88
C ARG A 534 11.34 2.59 30.63
N VAL A 535 11.58 2.31 29.37
CA VAL A 535 12.83 1.76 28.82
C VAL A 535 13.57 2.88 28.11
N LEU A 536 14.89 2.97 28.27
CA LEU A 536 15.73 3.85 27.45
C LEU A 536 16.33 3.07 26.28
N VAL A 537 16.09 3.53 25.06
CA VAL A 537 16.78 3.07 23.86
C VAL A 537 17.68 4.17 23.36
N ALA A 538 18.99 3.96 23.46
CA ALA A 538 20.01 4.94 23.13
C ALA A 538 20.80 4.51 21.90
N GLU A 539 20.70 5.29 20.83
CA GLU A 539 21.60 5.19 19.68
C GLU A 539 22.93 5.88 20.03
N TRP A 540 24.06 5.24 19.72
CA TRP A 540 25.41 5.75 20.00
C TRP A 540 25.71 5.96 21.50
N GLY A 541 25.06 5.22 22.39
CA GLY A 541 25.14 5.43 23.84
C GLY A 541 26.32 4.76 24.56
N ARG A 542 27.15 3.98 23.85
CA ARG A 542 28.18 3.12 24.46
C ARG A 542 29.19 3.92 25.28
N GLY A 543 29.46 3.48 26.51
CA GLY A 543 30.40 4.07 27.46
C GLY A 543 29.83 5.19 28.34
N VAL A 544 28.54 5.48 28.21
CA VAL A 544 27.87 6.63 28.83
C VAL A 544 26.56 6.21 29.51
N VAL A 545 25.62 5.64 28.77
CA VAL A 545 24.24 5.44 29.23
C VAL A 545 24.04 4.17 30.05
N GLU A 546 25.05 3.29 30.06
CA GLU A 546 25.04 2.06 30.87
C GLU A 546 24.94 2.40 32.35
N SER A 547 25.54 3.52 32.77
CA SER A 547 25.49 4.00 34.15
C SER A 547 24.10 4.48 34.58
N LEU A 548 23.19 4.73 33.64
CA LEU A 548 21.80 5.11 33.90
C LEU A 548 20.91 3.87 34.14
N ALA A 549 21.42 2.65 33.94
CA ALA A 549 20.61 1.44 34.05
C ALA A 549 20.43 1.07 35.53
N PRO A 550 19.23 1.21 36.14
CA PRO A 550 19.02 0.84 37.54
C PRO A 550 19.08 -0.66 37.80
N THR A 551 18.96 -1.49 36.76
CA THR A 551 18.85 -2.96 36.89
C THR A 551 19.74 -3.72 35.93
N ARG A 552 19.54 -3.54 34.63
CA ARG A 552 20.29 -4.21 33.59
C ARG A 552 20.27 -3.41 32.30
N TRP A 553 21.26 -3.66 31.47
CA TRP A 553 21.35 -3.08 30.14
C TRP A 553 21.78 -4.13 29.12
N ILE A 554 21.46 -3.88 27.86
CA ILE A 554 21.87 -4.70 26.73
C ILE A 554 22.65 -3.85 25.74
N ASP A 555 23.86 -4.29 25.40
CA ASP A 555 24.64 -3.77 24.27
C ASP A 555 24.24 -4.51 23.01
N ILE A 556 23.95 -3.78 21.93
CA ILE A 556 23.68 -4.34 20.61
C ILE A 556 24.56 -3.63 19.60
N GLU A 557 25.47 -4.38 19.00
CA GLU A 557 26.37 -3.94 17.94
C GLU A 557 25.86 -4.45 16.60
N ILE A 558 25.79 -3.54 15.62
CA ILE A 558 25.27 -3.81 14.28
C ILE A 558 26.37 -3.58 13.26
N ASP A 559 26.93 -4.67 12.76
CA ASP A 559 27.97 -4.67 11.74
C ASP A 559 27.37 -4.91 10.35
N ARG A 560 27.94 -4.26 9.32
CA ARG A 560 27.59 -4.55 7.91
C ARG A 560 28.46 -5.70 7.42
N ALA A 561 27.86 -6.77 6.90
CA ALA A 561 28.60 -7.86 6.31
C ALA A 561 29.23 -7.41 4.97
N GLY A 562 30.54 -7.13 4.95
CA GLY A 562 31.31 -6.99 3.70
C GLY A 562 31.98 -5.63 3.39
N GLY A 563 32.20 -4.73 4.37
CA GLY A 563 32.95 -3.49 4.16
C GLY A 563 34.22 -3.40 5.01
N ASP A 564 35.39 -3.41 4.36
CA ASP A 564 36.70 -3.14 4.98
C ASP A 564 36.77 -1.70 5.53
N GLY A 565 37.21 -1.57 6.78
CA GLY A 565 37.96 -0.42 7.32
C GLY A 565 37.21 0.91 7.58
N PRO A 566 37.62 1.69 8.61
CA PRO A 566 37.08 3.01 8.89
C PRO A 566 37.76 4.04 7.98
N ASP A 567 37.38 4.08 6.70
CA ASP A 567 37.69 5.20 5.78
C ASP A 567 36.99 4.92 4.43
N SER A 568 35.69 5.22 4.34
CA SER A 568 35.04 5.46 3.04
C SER A 568 33.94 6.52 3.18
N ASP A 569 34.38 7.79 3.20
CA ASP A 569 33.55 8.92 2.80
C ASP A 569 33.21 8.76 1.31
N SER A 570 32.12 8.04 1.00
CA SER A 570 31.45 8.14 -0.29
C SER A 570 29.98 8.48 -0.08
N ASP A 571 29.63 9.72 -0.38
CA ASP A 571 28.26 10.15 -0.67
C ASP A 571 27.68 9.25 -1.79
N GLY A 572 26.84 8.29 -1.42
CA GLY A 572 26.16 7.40 -2.38
C GLY A 572 25.27 6.36 -1.70
N ASP A 573 23.98 6.40 -2.05
CA ASP A 573 22.93 5.37 -1.90
C ASP A 573 22.72 4.71 -0.52
N TYR A 574 21.77 5.26 0.25
CA TYR A 574 21.26 4.72 1.52
C TYR A 574 20.27 3.54 1.35
N GLU A 575 20.44 2.67 0.35
CA GLU A 575 19.61 1.47 0.12
C GLU A 575 20.46 0.21 -0.14
N ASP A 576 21.52 0.01 0.64
CA ASP A 576 22.26 -1.25 0.58
C ASP A 576 21.56 -2.32 1.45
N GLU A 577 20.85 -3.26 0.80
CA GLU A 577 20.22 -4.47 1.35
C GLU A 577 21.23 -5.54 1.81
N SER A 578 22.53 -5.21 1.94
CA SER A 578 23.52 -6.16 2.44
C SER A 578 23.17 -6.67 3.86
N PRO A 579 23.40 -7.96 4.18
CA PRO A 579 23.12 -8.50 5.50
C PRO A 579 23.82 -7.74 6.63
N ARG A 580 23.17 -7.68 7.78
CA ARG A 580 23.70 -7.09 9.02
C ARG A 580 23.99 -8.18 10.03
N GLN A 581 25.14 -8.13 10.67
CA GLN A 581 25.47 -9.00 11.79
C GLN A 581 25.17 -8.26 13.09
N PHE A 582 24.27 -8.83 13.89
CA PHE A 582 23.89 -8.32 15.21
C PHE A 582 24.64 -9.10 16.27
N HIS A 583 25.34 -8.41 17.15
CA HIS A 583 25.93 -8.97 18.35
C HIS A 583 25.24 -8.36 19.57
N TRP A 584 24.82 -9.18 20.53
CA TRP A 584 24.26 -8.65 21.77
C TRP A 584 24.93 -9.21 23.01
N ARG A 585 24.91 -8.44 24.10
CA ARG A 585 25.31 -8.86 25.44
C ARG A 585 24.48 -8.16 26.51
N TRP A 586 23.86 -8.94 27.37
CA TRP A 586 23.23 -8.47 28.60
C TRP A 586 24.28 -8.27 29.70
N SER A 587 24.11 -7.19 30.46
CA SER A 587 24.92 -6.82 31.62
C SER A 587 24.00 -6.34 32.75
N GLN A 588 24.46 -6.43 33.99
CA GLN A 588 23.74 -5.86 35.14
C GLN A 588 24.26 -4.45 35.43
N GLY A 589 23.33 -3.57 35.83
CA GLY A 589 23.59 -2.17 36.18
C GLY A 589 24.32 -2.01 37.50
#